data_AF-A0A3B6HQN1-F1
#
_entry.id   AF-A0A3B6HQN1-F1
#
_cell.length_a   1.000
_cell.length_b   1.000
_cell.length_c   1.000
_cell.angle_alpha   90.00
_cell.angle_beta   90.00
_cell.angle_gamma   90.00
#
_symmetry.space_group_name_H-M   'P 1'
#
loop_
_entity.id
_entity.type
_entity.pdbx_description
1 polymer ?
#
loop_
_entity_poly.entity_id
_entity_poly.type
_entity_poly.pdbx_seq_one_letter_code
_entity_poly.pdbx_strand_id
1 'polypeptide(L)'
;MENQVGTVTEAIEAVKQAKDAHWGVMVSYRYGDMDDSFIADLIVGATVGQIKAGAPCCGECLMKYNQVVIVLRMLWENRDMFDLVISDVHMPGMDGFKLLELDMDLPVIRVMEC
;
A
#
# COMPACT_ATOMS: atom_id res chain seq x y z
N MET A 1 4.14 -4.17 -21.11
CA MET A 1 5.16 -3.48 -20.27
C MET A 1 5.42 -4.39 -19.09
N GLU A 2 6.67 -4.75 -18.81
CA GLU A 2 7.00 -5.78 -17.81
C GLU A 2 6.87 -5.23 -16.38
N ASN A 3 6.22 -5.99 -15.51
CA ASN A 3 6.28 -5.75 -14.07
C ASN A 3 7.71 -6.03 -13.56
N GLN A 4 8.14 -5.37 -12.47
CA GLN A 4 9.54 -5.50 -11.97
C GLN A 4 9.90 -6.92 -11.54
N VAL A 5 8.88 -7.65 -11.10
CA VAL A 5 8.96 -9.01 -10.63
C VAL A 5 7.86 -9.80 -11.33
N GLY A 6 8.19 -10.99 -11.84
CA GLY A 6 7.34 -11.73 -12.78
C GLY A 6 6.12 -12.39 -12.13
N THR A 7 6.16 -12.63 -10.83
CA THR A 7 5.09 -13.32 -10.09
C THR A 7 4.79 -12.67 -8.74
N VAL A 8 3.58 -12.93 -8.22
CA VAL A 8 3.14 -12.50 -6.88
C VAL A 8 4.01 -13.12 -5.78
N THR A 9 4.41 -14.38 -5.95
CA THR A 9 5.25 -15.10 -4.97
C THR A 9 6.61 -14.42 -4.79
N GLU A 10 7.28 -14.09 -5.90
CA GLU A 10 8.57 -13.40 -5.85
C GLU A 10 8.41 -11.98 -5.27
N ALA A 11 7.30 -11.29 -5.56
CA ALA A 11 7.03 -9.98 -4.98
C ALA A 11 6.89 -10.06 -3.45
N ILE A 12 6.13 -11.04 -2.94
CA ILE A 12 5.99 -11.27 -1.49
C ILE A 12 7.34 -11.64 -0.85
N GLU A 13 8.14 -12.46 -1.53
CA GLU A 13 9.47 -12.84 -1.04
C GLU A 13 10.41 -11.63 -0.95
N ALA A 14 10.38 -10.73 -1.94
CA ALA A 14 11.12 -9.48 -1.89
C ALA A 14 10.68 -8.57 -0.73
N VAL A 15 9.35 -8.46 -0.48
CA VAL A 15 8.83 -7.73 0.69
C VAL A 15 9.35 -8.35 1.99
N LYS A 16 9.32 -9.68 2.09
CA LYS A 16 9.80 -10.39 3.28
C LYS A 16 11.29 -10.15 3.52
N GLN A 17 12.13 -10.29 2.49
CA GLN A 17 13.57 -10.04 2.60
C GLN A 17 13.87 -8.60 3.04
N ALA A 18 13.15 -7.61 2.49
CA ALA A 18 13.29 -6.22 2.91
C ALA A 18 12.89 -6.01 4.37
N LYS A 19 11.77 -6.60 4.82
CA LYS A 19 11.33 -6.54 6.22
C LYS A 19 12.31 -7.22 7.17
N ASP A 20 12.85 -8.38 6.80
CA ASP A 20 13.86 -9.11 7.57
C ASP A 20 15.16 -8.30 7.70
N ALA A 21 15.47 -7.46 6.70
CA ALA A 21 16.58 -6.50 6.72
C ALA A 21 16.23 -5.17 7.42
N HIS A 22 15.05 -5.05 8.05
CA HIS A 22 14.53 -3.83 8.67
C HIS A 22 14.40 -2.63 7.71
N TRP A 23 14.17 -2.89 6.42
CA TRP A 23 13.88 -1.86 5.44
C TRP A 23 12.38 -1.57 5.34
N GLY A 24 12.04 -0.30 5.18
CA GLY A 24 10.69 0.10 4.79
C GLY A 24 10.40 -0.35 3.36
N VAL A 25 9.20 -0.87 3.15
CA VAL A 25 8.71 -1.28 1.83
C VAL A 25 7.62 -0.32 1.39
N MET A 26 7.64 0.06 0.11
CA MET A 26 6.59 0.85 -0.53
C MET A 26 6.12 0.13 -1.78
N VAL A 27 4.81 -0.07 -1.90
CA VAL A 27 4.21 -0.59 -3.14
C VAL A 27 3.96 0.59 -4.07
N SER A 28 4.41 0.48 -5.32
CA SER A 28 4.26 1.54 -6.31
C SER A 28 3.53 1.04 -7.55
N TYR A 29 2.62 1.85 -8.09
CA TYR A 29 2.06 1.64 -9.42
C TYR A 29 3.05 2.04 -10.53
N ARG A 30 2.79 1.59 -11.75
CA ARG A 30 3.47 2.08 -12.96
C ARG A 30 2.52 2.87 -13.84
N TYR A 31 3.04 3.92 -14.47
CA TYR A 31 2.29 4.67 -15.46
C TYR A 31 1.95 3.76 -16.64
N GLY A 32 0.66 3.65 -16.98
CA GLY A 32 0.14 2.69 -17.94
C GLY A 32 -0.30 1.35 -17.35
N ASP A 33 -0.30 1.20 -16.01
CA ASP A 33 -1.11 0.17 -15.35
C ASP A 33 -2.58 0.43 -15.69
N MET A 34 -3.26 -0.61 -16.14
CA MET A 34 -4.69 -0.56 -16.48
C MET A 34 -5.55 -0.21 -15.24
N ASP A 35 -6.86 -0.09 -15.45
CA ASP A 35 -7.90 -0.01 -14.41
C ASP A 35 -7.99 -1.29 -13.56
N ASP A 36 -6.87 -1.69 -12.93
CA ASP A 36 -6.80 -2.72 -11.90
C ASP A 36 -6.36 -2.13 -10.57
N SER A 37 -6.98 -2.58 -9.49
CA SER A 37 -6.68 -2.19 -8.12
C SER A 37 -5.85 -3.22 -7.36
N PHE A 38 -5.33 -4.26 -8.02
CA PHE A 38 -4.55 -5.34 -7.40
C PHE A 38 -3.48 -4.88 -6.39
N ILE A 39 -2.78 -3.78 -6.66
CA ILE A 39 -1.75 -3.26 -5.74
C ILE A 39 -2.31 -2.82 -4.38
N ALA A 40 -3.60 -2.47 -4.31
CA ALA A 40 -4.32 -2.10 -3.09
C ALA A 40 -4.60 -3.30 -2.19
N ASP A 41 -4.91 -4.45 -2.77
CA ASP A 41 -5.06 -5.70 -2.04
C ASP A 41 -3.69 -6.25 -1.63
N LEU A 42 -2.68 -6.12 -2.51
CA LEU A 42 -1.32 -6.56 -2.25
C LEU A 42 -0.68 -5.84 -1.06
N ILE A 43 -0.85 -4.52 -0.94
CA ILE A 43 -0.28 -3.76 0.19
C ILE A 43 -0.83 -4.26 1.53
N VAL A 44 -2.13 -4.54 1.59
CA VAL A 44 -2.77 -5.05 2.81
C VAL A 44 -2.33 -6.48 3.10
N GLY A 45 -2.38 -7.36 2.10
CA GLY A 45 -1.99 -8.77 2.24
C GLY A 45 -0.50 -8.95 2.58
N ALA A 46 0.38 -8.10 2.04
CA ALA A 46 1.81 -8.10 2.33
C ALA A 46 2.17 -7.30 3.59
N THR A 47 1.18 -6.75 4.32
CA THR A 47 1.35 -5.90 5.51
C THR A 47 2.34 -4.75 5.28
N VAL A 48 2.23 -4.10 4.12
CA VAL A 48 3.06 -2.95 3.76
C VAL A 48 2.32 -1.67 4.16
N GLY A 49 3.02 -0.72 4.79
CA GLY A 49 2.39 0.50 5.32
C GLY A 49 2.36 1.68 4.35
N GLN A 50 2.90 1.55 3.13
CA GLN A 50 3.07 2.68 2.20
C GLN A 50 2.71 2.32 0.75
N ILE A 51 1.92 3.19 0.12
CA ILE A 51 1.53 3.10 -1.29
C ILE A 51 1.84 4.38 -2.05
N LYS A 52 2.39 4.24 -3.25
CA LYS A 52 2.51 5.31 -4.25
C LYS A 52 1.70 4.94 -5.47
N ALA A 53 0.51 5.53 -5.62
CA ALA A 53 -0.41 5.20 -6.72
C ALA A 53 -0.79 6.42 -7.58
N GLY A 54 0.05 7.47 -7.61
CA GLY A 54 -0.15 8.66 -8.43
C GLY A 54 -0.98 9.75 -7.74
N ALA A 55 -1.26 10.84 -8.46
CA ALA A 55 -2.06 11.94 -7.92
C ALA A 55 -3.56 11.55 -7.85
N PRO A 56 -4.31 11.98 -6.81
CA PRO A 56 -5.72 11.60 -6.60
C PRO A 56 -6.70 12.33 -7.55
N CYS A 57 -6.22 12.81 -8.70
CA CYS A 57 -7.04 13.48 -9.70
C CYS A 57 -7.28 12.63 -10.96
N CYS A 58 -6.58 11.49 -11.08
CA CYS A 58 -6.73 10.56 -12.20
C CYS A 58 -7.59 9.37 -11.79
N GLY A 59 -8.54 8.94 -12.64
CA GLY A 59 -9.48 7.85 -12.33
C GLY A 59 -8.78 6.53 -11.97
N GLU A 60 -7.76 6.14 -12.74
CA GLU A 60 -6.93 4.94 -12.50
C GLU A 60 -6.23 4.94 -11.13
N CYS A 61 -5.81 6.14 -10.69
CA CYS A 61 -5.13 6.36 -9.41
C CYS A 61 -6.16 6.36 -8.26
N LEU A 62 -7.27 7.07 -8.44
CA LEU A 62 -8.35 7.17 -7.45
C LEU A 62 -8.97 5.81 -7.15
N MET A 63 -9.12 4.95 -8.15
CA MET A 63 -9.64 3.59 -7.97
C MET A 63 -8.75 2.77 -7.04
N LYS A 64 -7.42 2.87 -7.15
CA LYS A 64 -6.46 2.17 -6.27
C LYS A 64 -6.59 2.67 -4.83
N TYR A 65 -6.67 3.99 -4.62
CA TYR A 65 -6.87 4.56 -3.29
C TYR A 65 -8.22 4.19 -2.67
N ASN A 66 -9.31 4.22 -3.45
CA ASN A 66 -10.62 3.80 -3.00
C ASN A 66 -10.63 2.32 -2.61
N GLN A 67 -9.95 1.46 -3.37
CA GLN A 67 -9.82 0.04 -3.02
C GLN A 67 -9.07 -0.16 -1.71
N VAL A 68 -7.99 0.58 -1.45
CA VAL A 68 -7.28 0.52 -0.15
C VAL A 68 -8.24 0.82 0.99
N VAL A 69 -9.05 1.87 0.86
CA VAL A 69 -10.07 2.24 1.86
C VAL A 69 -11.07 1.10 2.07
N ILE A 70 -11.57 0.50 0.99
CA ILE A 70 -12.54 -0.61 1.06
C ILE A 70 -11.94 -1.81 1.80
N VAL A 71 -10.73 -2.24 1.42
CA VAL A 71 -10.08 -3.41 2.02
C VAL A 71 -9.76 -3.17 3.50
N LEU A 72 -9.23 -2.00 3.84
CA LEU A 72 -8.98 -1.63 5.23
C LEU A 72 -10.26 -1.62 6.07
N ARG A 73 -11.35 -1.07 5.52
CA ARG A 73 -12.66 -1.07 6.17
C ARG A 73 -13.18 -2.49 6.40
N MET A 74 -13.04 -3.37 5.41
CA MET A 74 -13.43 -4.78 5.52
C MET A 74 -12.64 -5.50 6.64
N LEU A 75 -11.32 -5.28 6.73
CA LEU A 75 -10.51 -5.87 7.80
C LEU A 75 -10.90 -5.31 9.17
N TRP A 76 -11.20 -4.03 9.26
CA TRP A 76 -11.61 -3.39 10.52
C TRP A 76 -12.95 -3.89 11.03
N GLU A 77 -13.91 -4.11 10.13
CA GLU A 77 -15.21 -4.72 10.47
C GLU A 77 -15.05 -6.17 10.95
N ASN A 78 -14.00 -6.86 10.52
CA ASN A 78 -13.67 -8.24 10.90
C ASN A 78 -12.44 -8.33 11.81
N ARG A 79 -12.15 -7.27 12.59
CA ARG A 79 -10.99 -7.21 13.50
C ARG A 79 -10.97 -8.30 14.56
N ASP A 80 -12.13 -8.89 14.87
CA ASP A 80 -12.24 -10.03 15.79
C ASP A 80 -11.71 -11.35 15.17
N MET A 81 -11.47 -11.36 13.85
CA MET A 81 -10.96 -12.51 13.09
C MET A 81 -9.53 -12.30 12.55
N PHE A 82 -9.09 -11.06 12.38
CA PHE A 82 -7.81 -10.73 11.75
C PHE A 82 -7.01 -9.71 12.57
N ASP A 83 -5.77 -10.06 12.92
CA ASP A 83 -4.80 -9.11 13.48
C ASP A 83 -4.20 -8.27 12.34
N LEU A 84 -4.59 -6.99 12.25
CA LEU A 84 -3.98 -6.05 11.32
C LEU A 84 -2.80 -5.35 11.99
N VAL A 85 -1.59 -5.86 11.76
CA VAL A 85 -0.34 -5.25 12.24
C VAL A 85 0.25 -4.37 11.15
N ILE A 86 0.01 -3.06 11.23
CA ILE A 86 0.78 -2.09 10.44
C ILE A 86 2.00 -1.70 11.27
N SER A 87 3.15 -2.31 10.99
CA SER A 87 4.39 -1.93 11.64
C SER A 87 4.81 -0.53 11.18
N ASP A 88 5.08 0.31 12.16
CA ASP A 88 5.45 1.71 11.99
C ASP A 88 6.63 1.84 11.02
N VAL A 89 6.38 2.41 9.84
CA VAL A 89 7.40 2.55 8.82
C VAL A 89 8.23 3.79 9.14
N HIS A 90 9.11 3.70 10.14
CA HIS A 90 10.05 4.78 10.42
C HIS A 90 11.13 4.84 9.34
N MET A 91 11.08 5.86 8.49
CA MET A 91 12.14 6.19 7.52
C MET A 91 12.57 7.65 7.76
N PRO A 92 13.76 7.89 8.34
CA PRO A 92 14.26 9.26 8.54
C PRO A 92 14.67 9.88 7.20
N GLY A 93 14.29 11.15 6.95
CA GLY A 93 14.62 11.91 5.73
C GLY A 93 13.53 11.93 4.65
N MET A 94 12.29 11.64 5.03
CA MET A 94 11.11 11.57 4.17
C MET A 94 10.18 12.77 4.40
N ASP A 95 10.76 13.98 4.40
CA ASP A 95 10.15 15.20 4.95
C ASP A 95 9.21 15.92 3.96
N GLY A 96 9.04 15.38 2.74
CA GLY A 96 8.28 15.97 1.64
C GLY A 96 6.93 15.33 1.35
N PHE A 97 6.45 14.42 2.21
CA PHE A 97 5.26 13.61 1.91
C PHE A 97 4.04 14.09 2.69
N LYS A 98 2.92 14.22 1.97
CA LYS A 98 1.63 14.56 2.56
C LYS A 98 0.99 13.29 3.09
N LEU A 99 0.80 13.17 4.40
CA LEU A 99 -0.12 12.18 4.95
C LEU A 99 -1.52 12.54 4.43
N LEU A 100 -2.13 11.65 3.65
CA LEU A 100 -3.58 11.56 3.67
C LEU A 100 -3.95 10.86 4.97
N GLU A 101 -4.19 11.66 6.01
CA GLU A 101 -4.98 11.22 7.15
C GLU A 101 -6.39 10.92 6.61
N LEU A 102 -6.63 9.66 6.29
CA LEU A 102 -8.00 9.19 6.11
C LEU A 102 -8.67 9.37 7.47
N ASP A 103 -9.69 10.22 7.51
CA ASP A 103 -10.48 10.63 8.69
C ASP A 103 -11.33 9.47 9.25
N MET A 104 -10.67 8.34 9.45
CA MET A 104 -11.19 7.08 9.92
C MET A 104 -10.18 6.54 10.91
N ASP A 105 -10.62 6.07 12.06
CA ASP A 105 -9.81 5.34 13.06
C ASP A 105 -9.32 3.98 12.51
N LEU A 106 -8.78 3.96 11.30
CA LEU A 106 -8.24 2.81 10.60
C LEU A 106 -6.71 2.87 10.67
N PRO A 107 -6.03 1.72 10.63
CA PRO A 107 -4.58 1.71 10.71
C PRO A 107 -3.99 2.43 9.48
N VAL A 108 -3.05 3.34 9.76
CA VAL A 108 -2.61 4.37 8.81
C VAL A 108 -1.76 3.75 7.71
N ILE A 109 -2.30 3.68 6.49
CA ILE A 109 -1.49 3.49 5.28
C ILE A 109 -1.08 4.88 4.77
N ARG A 110 0.23 5.13 4.67
CA ARG A 110 0.71 6.38 4.06
C ARG A 110 0.57 6.31 2.55
N VAL A 111 -0.30 7.17 2.03
CA VAL A 111 -0.44 7.46 0.61
C VAL A 111 0.55 8.53 0.22
N MET A 112 1.29 8.30 -0.86
CA MET A 112 2.25 9.26 -1.39
C MET A 112 1.78 9.84 -2.73
N GLU A 113 1.47 11.13 -2.73
CA GLU A 113 1.22 11.93 -3.94
C GLU A 113 2.56 12.34 -4.57
N CYS A 114 2.64 12.35 -5.91
CA CYS A 114 3.78 12.92 -6.63
C CYS A 114 3.61 14.43 -6.78
#